data_AF-A0A1Q9MV19-F1
#
_entry.id   AF-A0A1Q9MV19-F1
#
_cell.length_a   1.000
_cell.length_b   1.000
_cell.length_c   1.000
_cell.angle_alpha   90.00
_cell.angle_beta   90.00
_cell.angle_gamma   90.00
#
_symmetry.space_group_name_H-M   'P 1'
#
loop_
_entity.id
_entity.type
_entity.pdbx_description
1 polymer ?
#
loop_
_entity_poly.entity_id
_entity_poly.type
_entity_poly.pdbx_seq_one_letter_code
_entity_poly.pdbx_strand_id
1 'polypeptide(L)'
;MNKKAIAFFIIVPSLALIFYSYYNIVSQEFPPDPIIFILIYLFACFLVTFPLFTIWRMWEKRKLAQKNEEPFPIPQQKVTHDIVRNCPSCGLLVPGHLTKCPICGFTF
;
A
#
# COMPACT_ATOMS: atom_id res chain seq x y z
N MET A 1 -7.44 -5.68 7.55
CA MET A 1 -8.59 -4.75 7.58
C MET A 1 -9.10 -4.68 9.02
N ASN A 2 -9.17 -3.48 9.63
CA ASN A 2 -9.46 -3.35 11.06
C ASN A 2 -10.94 -3.63 11.35
N LYS A 3 -11.24 -4.59 12.22
CA LYS A 3 -12.63 -4.93 12.64
C LYS A 3 -13.41 -3.71 13.14
N LYS A 4 -12.72 -2.77 13.80
CA LYS A 4 -13.27 -1.49 14.27
C LYS A 4 -13.70 -0.56 13.14
N ALA A 5 -12.97 -0.54 12.02
CA ALA A 5 -13.32 0.29 10.87
C ALA A 5 -14.58 -0.22 10.17
N ILE A 6 -14.71 -1.55 10.03
CA ILE A 6 -15.89 -2.18 9.43
C ILE A 6 -17.14 -1.89 10.27
N ALA A 7 -17.04 -2.02 11.59
CA ALA A 7 -18.15 -1.69 12.49
C ALA A 7 -18.60 -0.22 12.34
N PHE A 8 -17.65 0.72 12.22
CA PHE A 8 -17.97 2.14 12.01
C PHE A 8 -18.70 2.39 10.69
N PHE A 9 -18.28 1.72 9.61
CA PHE A 9 -18.90 1.82 8.29
C PHE A 9 -20.34 1.29 8.23
N ILE A 10 -20.72 0.39 9.12
CA ILE A 10 -22.07 -0.19 9.16
C ILE A 10 -22.95 0.59 10.14
N ILE A 11 -22.44 0.89 11.34
CA ILE A 11 -23.22 1.51 12.41
C ILE A 11 -23.62 2.94 12.08
N VAL A 12 -22.73 3.74 11.48
CA VAL A 12 -22.99 5.15 11.16
C VAL A 12 -24.15 5.32 10.17
N PRO A 13 -24.19 4.65 9.00
CA PRO A 13 -25.33 4.77 8.09
C PRO A 13 -26.61 4.17 8.67
N SER A 14 -26.53 3.10 9.47
CA SER A 14 -27.71 2.57 10.16
C SER A 14 -28.33 3.58 11.13
N LEU A 15 -27.50 4.26 11.94
CA LEU A 15 -27.98 5.32 12.83
C LEU A 15 -28.53 6.53 12.06
N ALA A 16 -27.88 6.92 10.95
CA ALA A 16 -28.39 8.00 10.09
C ALA A 16 -29.77 7.68 9.50
N LEU A 17 -30.00 6.43 9.09
CA LEU A 17 -31.31 5.99 8.59
C LEU A 17 -32.38 6.00 9.68
N ILE A 18 -32.05 5.52 10.88
CA ILE A 18 -32.98 5.57 12.04
C ILE A 18 -33.33 7.03 12.35
N PHE A 19 -32.33 7.91 12.37
CA PHE A 19 -32.53 9.34 12.64
C PHE A 19 -33.38 10.01 11.57
N TYR A 20 -33.14 9.70 10.29
CA TYR A 20 -33.95 10.20 9.17
C TYR A 20 -35.41 9.69 9.24
N SER A 21 -35.61 8.41 9.58
CA SER A 21 -36.95 7.85 9.76
C SER A 21 -37.69 8.51 10.91
N TYR A 22 -37.02 8.70 12.05
CA TYR A 22 -37.59 9.40 13.21
C TYR A 22 -37.96 10.85 12.86
N TYR A 23 -37.07 11.54 12.16
CA TYR A 23 -37.29 12.91 11.71
C TYR A 23 -38.53 13.04 10.81
N ASN A 24 -38.73 12.11 9.87
CA ASN A 24 -39.92 12.10 9.01
C ASN A 24 -41.23 11.90 9.79
N ILE A 25 -41.21 11.17 10.90
CA ILE A 25 -42.39 10.99 11.74
C ILE A 25 -42.70 12.28 12.49
N VAL A 26 -41.69 12.87 13.13
CA VAL A 26 -41.86 14.10 13.93
C VAL A 26 -42.25 15.30 13.05
N SER A 27 -41.73 15.38 11.82
CA SER A 27 -42.03 16.49 10.90
C SER A 27 -43.46 16.49 10.38
N GLN A 28 -44.20 15.38 10.51
CA GLN A 28 -45.64 15.35 10.20
C GLN A 28 -46.47 16.04 11.28
N GLU A 29 -46.01 16.07 12.53
CA GLU A 29 -46.75 16.63 13.66
C GLU A 29 -46.40 18.10 13.91
N PHE A 30 -45.21 18.54 13.54
CA PHE A 30 -44.75 19.91 13.69
C PHE A 30 -44.05 20.40 12.43
N PRO A 31 -44.42 21.56 11.84
CA PRO A 31 -43.66 22.13 10.73
C PRO A 31 -42.27 22.48 11.25
N PRO A 32 -41.21 21.77 10.84
CA PRO A 32 -39.90 21.97 11.42
C PRO A 32 -39.31 23.28 10.90
N ASP A 33 -38.66 24.04 11.78
CA ASP A 33 -37.96 25.24 11.40
C ASP A 33 -36.90 24.92 10.31
N PRO A 34 -36.80 25.73 9.24
CA PRO A 34 -35.89 25.46 8.12
C PRO A 34 -34.41 25.39 8.56
N ILE A 35 -34.07 26.03 9.68
CA ILE A 35 -32.72 26.00 10.27
C ILE A 35 -32.37 24.58 10.75
N ILE A 36 -33.30 23.87 11.36
CA ILE A 36 -33.08 22.52 11.89
C ILE A 36 -32.77 21.56 10.73
N PHE A 37 -33.49 21.69 9.62
CA PHE A 37 -33.22 20.94 8.39
C PHE A 37 -31.80 21.17 7.86
N ILE A 38 -31.36 22.42 7.79
CA ILE A 38 -30.03 22.78 7.30
C ILE A 38 -28.94 22.16 8.22
N LEU A 39 -29.13 22.23 9.54
CA LEU A 39 -28.18 21.66 10.49
C LEU A 39 -28.08 20.13 10.38
N ILE A 40 -29.22 19.43 10.27
CA ILE A 40 -29.25 17.97 10.08
C ILE A 40 -28.57 17.59 8.77
N TYR A 41 -28.85 18.32 7.69
CA TYR A 41 -28.24 18.07 6.38
C TYR A 41 -26.73 18.26 6.40
N LEU A 42 -26.24 19.36 6.99
CA LEU A 42 -24.80 19.62 7.14
C LEU A 42 -24.11 18.53 7.98
N PHE A 43 -24.76 18.09 9.06
CA PHE A 43 -24.25 17.02 9.91
C PHE A 43 -24.18 15.68 9.17
N ALA A 44 -25.21 15.33 8.39
CA ALA A 44 -25.21 14.14 7.55
C ALA A 44 -24.10 14.19 6.48
N CYS A 45 -23.94 15.32 5.79
CA CYS A 45 -22.85 15.54 4.84
C CYS A 45 -21.47 15.38 5.51
N PHE A 46 -21.29 15.90 6.72
CA PHE A 46 -20.05 15.73 7.47
C PHE A 46 -19.79 14.25 7.81
N LEU A 47 -20.80 13.51 8.29
CA LEU A 47 -20.67 12.09 8.61
C LEU A 47 -20.33 11.21 7.41
N VAL A 48 -20.73 11.60 6.19
CA VAL A 48 -20.41 10.87 4.95
C VAL A 48 -19.04 11.26 4.39
N THR A 49 -18.70 12.55 4.41
CA THR A 49 -17.43 13.05 3.84
C THR A 49 -16.23 12.76 4.73
N PHE A 50 -16.39 12.80 6.05
CA PHE A 50 -15.32 12.54 7.02
C PHE A 50 -14.68 11.15 6.89
N PRO A 51 -15.41 10.02 6.78
CA PRO A 51 -14.78 8.71 6.61
C PRO A 51 -14.02 8.60 5.28
N LEU A 52 -14.54 9.17 4.19
CA LEU A 52 -13.83 9.23 2.90
C LEU A 52 -12.52 10.03 3.03
N PHE A 53 -12.56 11.16 3.73
CA PHE A 53 -11.38 11.96 4.03
C PHE A 53 -10.34 11.19 4.86
N THR A 54 -10.78 10.42 5.86
CA THR A 54 -9.87 9.61 6.69
C THR A 54 -9.21 8.48 5.88
N ILE A 55 -9.94 7.84 4.97
CA ILE A 55 -9.38 6.81 4.06
C ILE A 55 -8.36 7.44 3.13
N TRP A 56 -8.68 8.56 2.51
CA TRP A 56 -7.78 9.30 1.63
C TRP A 56 -6.48 9.67 2.35
N ARG A 57 -6.58 10.23 3.56
CA ARG A 57 -5.43 10.60 4.41
C ARG A 57 -4.56 9.40 4.79
N MET A 58 -5.15 8.22 4.99
CA MET A 58 -4.36 7.00 5.24
C MET A 58 -3.61 6.51 4.00
N TRP A 59 -4.19 6.68 2.81
CA TRP A 59 -3.56 6.29 1.55
C TRP A 59 -2.33 7.15 1.24
N GLU A 60 -2.40 8.44 1.55
CA GLU A 60 -1.30 9.38 1.35
C GLU A 60 -0.06 9.05 2.19
N LYS A 61 -0.25 8.64 3.45
CA LYS A 61 0.86 8.20 4.31
C LYS A 61 1.60 6.98 3.76
N ARG A 62 0.92 6.07 3.05
CA ARG A 62 1.57 4.88 2.45
C ARG A 62 2.48 5.24 1.29
N LYS A 63 2.11 6.25 0.49
CA LYS A 63 2.95 6.74 -0.61
C LYS A 63 4.25 7.36 -0.10
N LEU A 64 4.18 8.09 1.02
CA LEU A 64 5.37 8.68 1.66
C LEU A 64 6.27 7.63 2.30
N ALA A 65 5.70 6.58 2.91
CA ALA A 65 6.49 5.47 3.46
C ALA A 65 7.26 4.71 2.35
N GLN A 66 6.60 4.39 1.23
CA GLN A 66 7.27 3.74 0.10
C GLN A 66 8.37 4.57 -0.55
N LYS A 67 8.24 5.91 -0.54
CA LYS A 67 9.29 6.80 -1.08
C LYS A 67 10.52 6.88 -0.16
N ASN A 68 10.34 6.66 1.15
CA ASN A 68 11.42 6.75 2.14
C ASN A 68 12.09 5.40 2.42
N GLU A 69 11.44 4.29 2.07
CA GLU A 69 12.09 2.99 1.89
C GLU A 69 12.78 2.95 0.52
N GLU A 70 13.68 3.90 0.24
CA GLU A 70 14.70 3.61 -0.75
C GLU A 70 15.47 2.40 -0.22
N PRO A 71 15.58 1.30 -0.99
CA PRO A 71 16.41 0.18 -0.61
C PRO A 71 17.79 0.72 -0.29
N PHE A 72 18.28 0.43 0.91
CA PHE A 72 19.68 0.67 1.27
C PHE A 72 20.52 0.23 0.06
N PRO A 73 21.39 1.09 -0.50
CA PRO A 73 22.15 0.75 -1.69
C PRO A 73 22.95 -0.48 -1.36
N ILE A 74 22.47 -1.64 -1.82
CA ILE A 74 23.19 -2.89 -1.72
C ILE A 74 24.46 -2.57 -2.51
N PRO A 75 25.66 -2.60 -1.88
CA PRO A 75 26.89 -2.39 -2.61
C PRO A 75 26.83 -3.38 -3.76
N GLN A 76 26.81 -2.85 -4.99
CA GLN A 76 26.65 -3.67 -6.18
C GLN A 76 27.82 -4.66 -6.22
N GLN A 77 27.60 -5.86 -5.67
CA GLN A 77 28.49 -6.98 -5.87
C GLN A 77 28.42 -7.24 -7.36
N LYS A 78 29.48 -6.81 -8.04
CA LYS A 78 29.76 -7.14 -9.43
C LYS A 78 29.79 -8.66 -9.51
N VAL A 79 28.64 -9.25 -9.84
CA VAL A 79 28.53 -10.66 -10.22
C VAL A 79 29.28 -10.76 -11.54
N THR A 80 30.59 -10.96 -11.47
CA THR A 80 31.35 -11.44 -12.60
C THR A 80 30.78 -12.80 -12.92
N HIS A 81 30.04 -12.90 -14.04
CA HIS A 81 29.80 -14.19 -14.65
C HIS A 81 31.17 -14.82 -14.86
N ASP A 82 31.51 -15.79 -14.01
CA ASP A 82 32.74 -16.54 -14.14
C ASP A 82 32.63 -17.31 -15.46
N ILE A 83 33.25 -16.74 -16.50
CA ILE A 83 33.41 -17.41 -17.79
C ILE A 83 34.30 -18.61 -17.48
N VAL A 84 33.75 -19.80 -17.34
CA VAL A 84 34.53 -21.02 -17.16
C VAL A 84 34.82 -21.62 -18.53
N ARG A 85 36.05 -22.09 -18.76
CA ARG A 85 36.46 -22.74 -20.02
C ARG A 85 37.15 -24.07 -19.74
N ASN A 86 37.06 -25.01 -20.66
CA ASN A 86 37.79 -26.28 -20.58
C ASN A 86 39.23 -26.10 -21.06
N CYS A 87 40.18 -26.70 -20.34
CA CYS A 87 41.55 -26.84 -20.82
C CYS A 87 41.60 -27.85 -21.98
N PRO A 88 42.13 -27.49 -23.16
CA PRO A 88 42.21 -28.43 -24.30
C PRO A 88 43.22 -29.55 -24.09
N SER A 89 44.17 -29.38 -23.16
CA SER A 89 45.20 -30.37 -22.88
C SER A 89 44.76 -31.43 -21.87
N CYS A 90 44.07 -31.06 -20.79
CA CYS A 90 43.69 -31.98 -19.71
C CYS A 90 42.19 -32.13 -19.48
N GLY A 91 41.35 -31.32 -20.14
CA GLY A 91 39.89 -31.36 -20.02
C GLY A 91 39.32 -30.68 -18.77
N LEU A 92 40.16 -30.16 -17.86
CA LEU A 92 39.71 -29.50 -16.63
C LEU A 92 38.94 -28.20 -16.90
N LEU A 93 37.83 -27.98 -16.18
CA LEU A 93 37.16 -26.67 -16.14
C LEU A 93 37.98 -25.68 -15.29
N VAL A 94 38.39 -24.58 -15.90
CA VAL A 94 39.14 -23.51 -15.25
C VAL A 94 38.50 -22.15 -15.50
N PRO A 95 38.61 -21.20 -14.56
CA PRO A 95 38.22 -19.82 -14.80
C PRO A 95 38.90 -19.23 -16.04
N GLY A 96 38.13 -18.54 -16.87
CA GLY A 96 38.56 -17.98 -18.15
C GLY A 96 39.60 -16.87 -18.03
N HIS A 97 39.73 -16.27 -16.84
CA HIS A 97 40.75 -15.26 -16.55
C HIS A 97 42.15 -15.87 -16.31
N LEU A 98 42.27 -17.19 -16.12
CA LEU A 98 43.56 -17.85 -15.94
C LEU A 98 44.27 -18.01 -17.28
N THR A 99 45.49 -17.48 -17.39
CA THR A 99 46.35 -17.64 -18.56
C THR A 99 47.03 -19.01 -18.62
N LYS A 100 47.02 -19.77 -17.53
CA LYS A 100 47.69 -21.07 -17.43
C LYS A 100 46.85 -22.07 -16.63
N CYS A 101 46.77 -23.31 -17.11
CA CYS A 101 46.10 -24.39 -16.40
C CYS A 101 46.91 -24.78 -15.14
N PRO A 102 46.29 -24.83 -13.95
CA PRO A 102 46.99 -25.18 -12.71
C PRO A 102 47.34 -26.68 -12.62
N ILE A 103 46.71 -27.54 -13.43
CA ILE A 103 46.93 -28.99 -13.37
C ILE A 103 47.98 -29.45 -14.38
N CYS A 104 47.86 -29.10 -15.65
CA CYS A 104 48.80 -29.55 -16.69
C CYS A 104 49.81 -28.48 -17.13
N GLY A 105 49.64 -27.23 -16.69
CA GLY A 105 50.53 -26.14 -17.07
C GLY A 105 50.32 -25.58 -18.48
N PHE A 106 49.28 -26.02 -19.21
CA PHE A 106 48.95 -25.51 -20.54
C PHE A 106 48.62 -24.02 -20.52
N THR A 107 49.17 -23.25 -21.47
CA THR A 107 48.99 -21.80 -21.58
C THR A 107 47.89 -21.49 -22.61
N PHE A 108 46.92 -20.66 -22.25
CA PHE A 108 45.78 -20.29 -23.09
C PHE A 108 46.00 -19.02 -23.91
#